data_AF-A0AAW0YC78-F1
#
_entry.id   AF-A0AAW0YC78-F1
#
_cell.length_a   1.000
_cell.length_b   1.000
_cell.length_c   1.000
_cell.angle_alpha   90.00
_cell.angle_beta   90.00
_cell.angle_gamma   90.00
#
_symmetry.space_group_name_H-M   'P 1'
#
loop_
_entity.id
_entity.type
_entity.pdbx_description
1 polymer ?
#
loop_
_entity_poly.entity_id
_entity_poly.type
_entity_poly.pdbx_seq_one_letter_code
_entity_poly.pdbx_strand_id
1 'polypeptide(L)'
;MSRTLPRDIRIGFNSLTGYASVNHFHFHLYYLSHKLNIETAECRRLAGPCYVFKDFPCPAFVFQLENKDVDELIRSVMKVIKLFLSKEIAHNLYITRGTSLDGNSTDGEYDTVRVILWARKPSYGIKDISVFATAVCELAGHVPIYSCDHWNNLSEEDIIPTIKGVCEEEFEDMSPKIMRLFLDNNDVE
;
A
#
# COMPACT_ATOMS: atom_id res chain seq x y z
N MET A 1 17.01 -4.85 -28.33
CA MET A 1 15.76 -4.94 -27.53
C MET A 1 16.13 -5.27 -26.09
N SER A 2 16.28 -4.25 -25.24
CA SER A 2 16.44 -4.46 -23.80
C SER A 2 15.08 -4.89 -23.25
N ARG A 3 15.00 -6.05 -22.59
CA ARG A 3 13.79 -6.53 -21.89
C ARG A 3 13.56 -5.69 -20.64
N THR A 4 13.06 -4.46 -20.80
CA THR A 4 12.72 -3.52 -19.71
C THR A 4 11.32 -3.74 -19.11
N LEU A 5 10.74 -4.93 -19.29
CA LEU A 5 9.40 -5.30 -18.82
C LEU A 5 9.17 -5.30 -17.28
N PRO A 6 10.15 -5.47 -16.36
CA PRO A 6 9.81 -5.67 -14.95
C PRO A 6 9.33 -4.43 -14.18
N ARG A 7 9.68 -3.22 -14.61
CA ARG A 7 9.48 -2.00 -13.80
C ARG A 7 8.02 -1.62 -13.63
N ASP A 8 7.28 -1.75 -14.71
CA ASP A 8 5.96 -1.14 -14.87
C ASP A 8 4.83 -2.11 -14.49
N ILE A 9 5.16 -3.27 -13.89
CA ILE A 9 4.19 -4.25 -13.41
C ILE A 9 3.82 -3.96 -11.96
N ARG A 10 2.52 -3.94 -11.68
CA ARG A 10 1.95 -3.71 -10.35
C ARG A 10 1.02 -4.84 -9.98
N ILE A 11 1.06 -5.20 -8.69
CA ILE A 11 0.18 -6.22 -8.12
C ILE A 11 -0.62 -5.56 -6.99
N GLY A 12 -1.94 -5.75 -6.99
CA GLY A 12 -2.84 -5.24 -5.97
C GLY A 12 -3.69 -6.34 -5.36
N PHE A 13 -4.06 -6.19 -4.10
CA PHE A 13 -4.97 -7.07 -3.39
C PHE A 13 -5.93 -6.26 -2.51
N ASN A 14 -7.20 -6.69 -2.54
CA ASN A 14 -8.25 -6.17 -1.68
C ASN A 14 -8.71 -7.30 -0.77
N SER A 15 -8.54 -7.15 0.55
CA SER A 15 -9.08 -8.13 1.50
C SER A 15 -10.61 -8.05 1.58
N LEU A 16 -11.22 -8.99 2.32
CA LEU A 16 -12.65 -8.93 2.64
C LEU A 16 -12.96 -7.60 3.35
N THR A 17 -14.03 -6.91 2.93
CA THR A 17 -14.37 -5.52 3.35
C THR A 17 -13.29 -4.46 3.04
N GLY A 18 -12.14 -4.85 2.47
CA GLY A 18 -11.11 -3.99 1.88
C GLY A 18 -11.47 -3.51 0.47
N TYR A 19 -12.77 -3.33 0.19
CA TYR A 19 -13.31 -2.98 -1.12
C TYR A 19 -13.20 -4.06 -2.22
N ALA A 20 -13.03 -5.34 -1.86
CA ALA A 20 -13.09 -6.45 -2.82
C ALA A 20 -14.47 -6.56 -3.51
N SER A 21 -14.51 -6.78 -4.83
CA SER A 21 -15.76 -6.97 -5.59
C SER A 21 -16.25 -8.43 -5.62
N VAL A 22 -15.37 -9.38 -5.31
CA VAL A 22 -15.65 -10.82 -5.33
C VAL A 22 -15.14 -11.46 -4.05
N ASN A 23 -15.78 -12.56 -3.64
CA ASN A 23 -15.49 -13.24 -2.37
C ASN A 23 -14.44 -14.36 -2.47
N HIS A 24 -13.74 -14.48 -3.60
CA HIS A 24 -12.63 -15.43 -3.73
C HIS A 24 -11.30 -14.69 -3.67
N PHE A 25 -10.29 -15.38 -3.13
CA PHE A 25 -8.93 -14.86 -3.06
C PHE A 25 -8.34 -14.67 -4.46
N HIS A 26 -8.01 -13.43 -4.83
CA HIS A 26 -7.41 -13.09 -6.11
C HIS A 26 -6.53 -11.85 -5.98
N PHE A 27 -5.50 -11.78 -6.83
CA PHE A 27 -4.68 -10.59 -7.00
C PHE A 27 -5.03 -9.91 -8.32
N HIS A 28 -4.94 -8.58 -8.34
CA HIS A 28 -4.92 -7.77 -9.54
C HIS A 28 -3.48 -7.69 -10.03
N LEU A 29 -3.26 -7.85 -11.33
CA LEU A 29 -1.96 -7.66 -11.98
C LEU A 29 -2.19 -6.76 -13.20
N TYR A 30 -1.42 -5.68 -13.31
CA TYR A 30 -1.55 -4.76 -14.43
C TYR A 30 -0.23 -4.06 -14.77
N TYR A 31 -0.19 -3.53 -15.98
CA TYR A 31 0.94 -2.76 -16.52
C TYR A 31 0.58 -1.27 -16.53
N LEU A 32 1.52 -0.41 -16.11
CA LEU A 32 1.39 1.04 -16.22
C LEU A 32 2.77 1.68 -16.47
N SER A 33 2.98 2.27 -17.65
CA SER A 33 4.25 2.91 -18.00
C SER A 33 4.48 4.27 -17.34
N HIS A 34 3.53 4.73 -16.51
CA HIS A 34 3.61 5.97 -15.75
C HIS A 34 4.16 5.71 -14.35
N LYS A 35 4.97 6.63 -13.82
CA LYS A 35 5.45 6.54 -12.44
C LYS A 35 4.35 7.00 -11.48
N LEU A 36 4.21 6.30 -10.36
CA LEU A 36 3.33 6.69 -9.27
C LEU A 36 4.17 7.23 -8.11
N ASN A 37 3.69 8.27 -7.42
CA ASN A 37 4.43 8.89 -6.31
C ASN A 37 4.80 7.86 -5.22
N ILE A 38 3.94 6.88 -4.98
CA ILE A 38 4.16 5.80 -3.99
C ILE A 38 5.43 4.96 -4.24
N GLU A 39 5.91 4.93 -5.48
CA GLU A 39 7.11 4.16 -5.89
C GLU A 39 8.40 4.81 -5.39
N THR A 40 8.36 6.12 -5.11
CA THR A 40 9.51 6.91 -4.66
C THR A 40 9.25 7.67 -3.37
N ALA A 41 8.02 7.65 -2.85
CA ALA A 41 7.62 8.34 -1.63
C ALA A 41 8.57 8.04 -0.48
N GLU A 42 8.97 9.09 0.23
CA GLU A 42 9.87 8.97 1.36
C GLU A 42 9.23 8.22 2.52
N CYS A 43 10.04 7.37 3.14
CA CYS A 43 9.64 6.58 4.27
C CYS A 43 10.55 6.85 5.48
N ARG A 44 10.02 6.58 6.66
CA ARG A 44 10.79 6.50 7.91
C ARG A 44 10.59 5.12 8.52
N ARG A 45 11.62 4.59 9.16
CA ARG A 45 11.52 3.29 9.84
C ARG A 45 10.54 3.40 11.01
N LEU A 46 9.64 2.42 11.14
CA LEU A 46 8.75 2.26 12.29
C LEU A 46 9.37 1.31 13.32
N ALA A 47 9.64 0.06 12.92
CA ALA A 47 10.34 -0.94 13.72
C ALA A 47 10.78 -2.12 12.85
N GLY A 48 11.96 -2.68 13.13
CA GLY A 48 12.52 -3.79 12.35
C GLY A 48 12.47 -3.51 10.84
N PRO A 49 11.92 -4.43 10.01
CA PRO A 49 11.80 -4.26 8.56
C PRO A 49 10.60 -3.39 8.12
N CYS A 50 9.79 -2.90 9.06
CA CYS A 50 8.60 -2.10 8.77
C CYS A 50 8.94 -0.61 8.74
N TYR A 51 8.53 0.05 7.66
CA TYR A 51 8.58 1.49 7.47
C TYR A 51 7.16 2.07 7.36
N VAL A 52 7.06 3.40 7.40
CA VAL A 52 5.84 4.15 7.11
C VAL A 52 6.17 5.37 6.26
N PHE A 53 5.23 5.84 5.46
CA PHE A 53 5.39 7.09 4.71
C PHE A 53 5.59 8.29 5.66
N LYS A 54 6.38 9.30 5.24
CA LYS A 54 6.56 10.54 6.02
C LYS A 54 5.41 11.53 5.81
N ASP A 55 5.22 11.99 4.56
CA ASP A 55 4.27 13.03 4.19
C ASP A 55 3.41 12.55 3.01
N PHE A 56 2.57 11.54 3.24
CA PHE A 56 1.75 10.93 2.18
C PHE A 56 0.27 10.87 2.58
N PRO A 57 -0.68 11.20 1.68
CA PRO A 57 -2.11 11.29 2.01
C PRO A 57 -2.74 10.00 2.56
N CYS A 58 -2.28 8.83 2.11
CA CYS A 58 -2.67 7.54 2.69
C CYS A 58 -1.53 6.96 3.53
N PRO A 59 -1.58 7.06 4.86
CA PRO A 59 -0.58 6.42 5.70
C PRO A 59 -0.65 4.90 5.53
N ALA A 60 0.51 4.25 5.50
CA ALA A 60 0.64 2.81 5.23
C ALA A 60 1.90 2.23 5.86
N PHE A 61 1.91 0.91 6.00
CA PHE A 61 3.08 0.15 6.38
C PHE A 61 3.81 -0.32 5.12
N VAL A 62 5.10 -0.04 5.03
CA VAL A 62 5.90 -0.25 3.83
C VAL A 62 7.05 -1.19 4.15
N PHE A 63 7.25 -2.19 3.31
CA PHE A 63 8.34 -3.14 3.36
C PHE A 63 9.08 -3.12 2.03
N GLN A 64 10.34 -3.54 2.04
CA GLN A 64 11.15 -3.63 0.83
C GLN A 64 11.90 -4.95 0.74
N LEU A 65 12.24 -5.34 -0.48
CA LEU A 65 13.13 -6.46 -0.73
C LEU A 65 14.57 -6.04 -0.41
N GLU A 66 15.12 -6.57 0.67
CA GLU A 66 16.51 -6.37 1.07
C GLU A 66 17.33 -7.62 0.75
N ASN A 67 18.58 -7.43 0.29
CA ASN A 67 19.54 -8.51 0.04
C ASN A 67 19.04 -9.65 -0.89
N LYS A 68 18.00 -9.38 -1.71
CA LYS A 68 17.29 -10.37 -2.53
C LYS A 68 16.65 -11.51 -1.71
N ASP A 69 16.43 -11.31 -0.41
CA ASP A 69 15.78 -12.27 0.47
C ASP A 69 14.25 -12.09 0.41
N VAL A 70 13.64 -12.84 -0.50
CA VAL A 70 12.19 -12.82 -0.70
C VAL A 70 11.46 -13.48 0.48
N ASP A 71 12.05 -14.49 1.09
CA ASP A 71 11.43 -15.22 2.19
C ASP A 71 11.32 -14.34 3.44
N GLU A 72 12.33 -13.54 3.74
CA GLU A 72 12.27 -12.60 4.85
C GLU A 72 11.25 -11.49 4.63
N LEU A 73 11.17 -10.94 3.41
CA LEU A 73 10.13 -9.98 3.05
C LEU A 73 8.73 -10.58 3.24
N ILE A 74 8.50 -11.79 2.73
CA ILE A 74 7.21 -12.48 2.87
C ILE A 74 6.90 -12.75 4.35
N ARG A 75 7.86 -13.26 5.14
CA ARG A 75 7.66 -13.52 6.56
C ARG A 75 7.26 -12.24 7.31
N SER A 76 7.93 -11.14 7.04
CA SER A 76 7.67 -9.84 7.66
C SER A 76 6.28 -9.29 7.31
N VAL A 77 5.93 -9.28 6.02
CA VAL A 77 4.59 -8.85 5.56
C VAL A 77 3.50 -9.74 6.15
N MET A 78 3.71 -11.07 6.16
CA MET A 78 2.73 -12.02 6.68
C MET A 78 2.55 -11.92 8.20
N LYS A 79 3.56 -11.51 8.97
CA LYS A 79 3.40 -11.20 10.41
C LYS A 79 2.37 -10.09 10.61
N VAL A 80 2.45 -9.01 9.83
CA VAL A 80 1.47 -7.90 9.91
C VAL A 80 0.10 -8.31 9.40
N ILE A 81 0.01 -9.03 8.29
CA ILE A 81 -1.28 -9.53 7.78
C ILE A 81 -1.96 -10.44 8.82
N LYS A 82 -1.22 -11.34 9.48
CA LYS A 82 -1.77 -12.16 10.57
C LYS A 82 -2.31 -11.31 11.72
N LEU A 83 -1.61 -10.24 12.09
CA LEU A 83 -2.09 -9.29 13.09
C LEU A 83 -3.41 -8.65 12.64
N PHE A 84 -3.49 -8.16 11.40
CA PHE A 84 -4.73 -7.58 10.86
C PHE A 84 -5.89 -8.58 10.88
N LEU A 85 -5.66 -9.81 10.43
CA LEU A 85 -6.67 -10.86 10.47
C LEU A 85 -7.13 -11.16 11.91
N SER A 86 -6.21 -11.23 12.87
CA SER A 86 -6.55 -11.47 14.29
C SER A 86 -7.33 -10.32 14.94
N LYS A 87 -7.27 -9.12 14.35
CA LYS A 87 -7.95 -7.91 14.81
C LYS A 87 -9.12 -7.52 13.91
N GLU A 88 -9.46 -8.37 12.93
CA GLU A 88 -10.53 -8.15 11.96
C GLU A 88 -10.37 -6.83 11.17
N ILE A 89 -9.12 -6.43 10.92
CA ILE A 89 -8.79 -5.21 10.19
C ILE A 89 -8.83 -5.47 8.68
N ALA A 90 -9.70 -4.73 8.00
CA ALA A 90 -9.70 -4.68 6.55
C ALA A 90 -8.40 -4.05 6.07
N HIS A 91 -7.87 -4.57 4.97
CA HIS A 91 -6.60 -4.13 4.41
C HIS A 91 -6.52 -4.21 2.89
N ASN A 92 -5.62 -3.40 2.34
CA ASN A 92 -5.16 -3.49 0.95
C ASN A 92 -3.67 -3.75 0.92
N LEU A 93 -3.22 -4.50 -0.08
CA LEU A 93 -1.80 -4.75 -0.32
C LEU A 93 -1.45 -4.39 -1.75
N TYR A 94 -0.32 -3.72 -1.93
CA TYR A 94 0.19 -3.34 -3.24
C TYR A 94 1.68 -3.64 -3.35
N ILE A 95 2.09 -4.19 -4.48
CA ILE A 95 3.47 -4.55 -4.77
C ILE A 95 3.89 -3.83 -6.04
N THR A 96 5.01 -3.13 -5.96
CA THR A 96 5.60 -2.41 -7.10
C THR A 96 7.12 -2.36 -6.97
N ARG A 97 7.81 -2.08 -8.08
CA ARG A 97 9.21 -1.68 -8.02
C ARG A 97 9.30 -0.19 -7.64
N GLY A 98 10.35 0.17 -6.92
CA GLY A 98 10.55 1.54 -6.44
C GLY A 98 11.97 1.76 -5.92
N THR A 99 12.19 2.92 -5.31
CA THR A 99 13.45 3.23 -4.63
C THR A 99 13.49 2.59 -3.24
N SER A 100 14.67 2.39 -2.66
CA SER A 100 14.84 1.90 -1.31
C SER A 100 14.28 2.89 -0.26
N LEU A 101 13.82 2.34 0.86
CA LEU A 101 13.09 3.03 1.92
C LEU A 101 14.01 3.70 2.95
N ASP A 102 15.30 3.35 2.94
CA ASP A 102 16.33 3.85 3.85
C ASP A 102 16.99 5.15 3.37
N GLY A 103 16.57 5.69 2.23
CA GLY A 103 17.10 6.95 1.67
C GLY A 103 18.47 6.82 1.03
N ASN A 104 18.99 5.59 0.87
CA ASN A 104 20.30 5.34 0.26
C ASN A 104 20.23 5.18 -1.27
N SER A 105 19.05 5.33 -1.87
CA SER A 105 18.87 5.23 -3.31
C SER A 105 19.50 6.40 -4.04
N THR A 106 20.15 6.09 -5.16
CA THR A 106 20.50 7.09 -6.17
C THR A 106 19.24 7.55 -6.91
N ASP A 107 19.06 8.86 -7.03
CA ASP A 107 17.89 9.47 -7.68
C ASP A 107 17.53 8.81 -9.01
N GLY A 108 16.31 8.28 -9.08
CA GLY A 108 15.67 7.83 -10.32
C GLY A 108 15.81 6.35 -10.68
N GLU A 109 16.60 5.55 -9.96
CA GLU A 109 16.71 4.10 -10.19
C GLU A 109 15.80 3.29 -9.25
N TYR A 110 15.01 2.37 -9.83
CA TYR A 110 14.19 1.44 -9.05
C TYR A 110 15.07 0.26 -8.64
N ASP A 111 15.59 0.31 -7.43
CA ASP A 111 16.57 -0.64 -6.89
C ASP A 111 15.94 -1.77 -6.04
N THR A 112 14.67 -1.63 -5.66
CA THR A 112 13.98 -2.62 -4.83
C THR A 112 12.54 -2.90 -5.28
N VAL A 113 11.93 -3.89 -4.62
CA VAL A 113 10.49 -4.15 -4.65
C VAL A 113 9.92 -3.61 -3.34
N ARG A 114 8.93 -2.72 -3.43
CA ARG A 114 8.15 -2.23 -2.30
C ARG A 114 6.87 -3.04 -2.16
N VAL A 115 6.55 -3.43 -0.93
CA VAL A 115 5.25 -3.97 -0.54
C VAL A 115 4.61 -2.96 0.41
N ILE A 116 3.47 -2.40 -0.02
CA ILE A 116 2.70 -1.42 0.73
C ILE A 116 1.45 -2.10 1.27
N LEU A 117 1.19 -1.92 2.55
CA LEU A 117 0.06 -2.49 3.25
C LEU A 117 -0.70 -1.38 3.97
N TRP A 118 -1.97 -1.18 3.59
CA TRP A 118 -2.86 -0.25 4.28
C TRP A 118 -3.77 -1.01 5.22
N ALA A 119 -3.78 -0.62 6.49
CA ALA A 119 -4.91 -0.86 7.37
C ALA A 119 -6.00 0.17 7.01
N ARG A 120 -7.27 -0.24 6.99
CA ARG A 120 -8.35 0.67 6.59
C ARG A 120 -9.70 0.35 7.22
N LYS A 121 -10.57 1.36 7.25
CA LYS A 121 -11.99 1.23 7.59
C LYS A 121 -12.66 0.18 6.70
N PRO A 122 -13.38 -0.79 7.26
CA PRO A 122 -14.13 -1.73 6.45
C PRO A 122 -15.19 -0.99 5.61
N SER A 123 -15.38 -1.43 4.37
CA SER A 123 -16.44 -0.94 3.50
C SER A 123 -17.56 -1.98 3.43
N TYR A 124 -18.79 -1.51 3.61
CA TYR A 124 -20.02 -2.32 3.59
C TYR A 124 -21.01 -1.74 2.58
N GLY A 125 -21.94 -2.59 2.11
CA GLY A 125 -23.05 -2.17 1.26
C GLY A 125 -22.76 -2.21 -0.24
N ILE A 126 -23.72 -1.68 -1.02
CA ILE A 126 -23.63 -1.62 -2.48
C ILE A 126 -22.63 -0.54 -2.87
N LYS A 127 -21.68 -0.88 -3.75
CA LYS A 127 -20.71 0.08 -4.28
C LYS A 127 -21.45 1.16 -5.07
N ASP A 128 -21.35 2.40 -4.61
CA ASP A 128 -21.72 3.53 -5.45
C ASP A 128 -20.60 3.77 -6.45
N ILE A 129 -20.85 3.38 -7.70
CA ILE A 129 -19.91 3.51 -8.82
C ILE A 129 -19.74 4.96 -9.28
N SER A 130 -20.63 5.86 -8.85
CA SER A 130 -20.53 7.30 -9.13
C SER A 130 -19.60 8.04 -8.17
N VAL A 131 -19.22 7.39 -7.07
CA VAL A 131 -18.38 7.94 -5.99
C VAL A 131 -16.97 7.39 -6.09
N PHE A 132 -15.97 8.18 -5.68
CA PHE A 132 -14.57 7.77 -5.60
C PHE A 132 -14.40 6.56 -4.65
N ALA A 133 -14.36 5.38 -5.24
CA ALA A 133 -14.33 4.09 -4.57
C ALA A 133 -12.89 3.73 -4.15
N THR A 134 -12.50 4.08 -2.92
CA THR A 134 -11.11 3.91 -2.45
C THR A 134 -10.72 2.45 -2.19
N ALA A 135 -10.37 1.72 -3.25
CA ALA A 135 -9.76 0.39 -3.22
C ALA A 135 -8.23 0.48 -3.39
N VAL A 136 -7.57 -0.65 -3.63
CA VAL A 136 -6.10 -0.72 -3.73
C VAL A 136 -5.49 0.22 -4.79
N CYS A 137 -6.14 0.38 -5.95
CA CYS A 137 -5.59 1.23 -7.02
C CYS A 137 -5.68 2.71 -6.65
N GLU A 138 -6.79 3.13 -6.06
CA GLU A 138 -7.03 4.49 -5.60
C GLU A 138 -6.06 4.87 -4.48
N LEU A 139 -5.81 3.96 -3.53
CA LEU A 139 -4.78 4.13 -2.51
C LEU A 139 -3.37 4.22 -3.11
N ALA A 140 -3.11 3.53 -4.22
CA ALA A 140 -1.85 3.64 -4.95
C ALA A 140 -1.73 4.92 -5.80
N GLY A 141 -2.78 5.74 -5.89
CA GLY A 141 -2.80 7.02 -6.61
C GLY A 141 -3.53 7.00 -7.96
N HIS A 142 -4.35 5.99 -8.24
CA HIS A 142 -5.20 5.99 -9.44
C HIS A 142 -6.48 6.78 -9.17
N VAL A 143 -6.86 7.62 -10.13
CA VAL A 143 -8.11 8.39 -10.03
C VAL A 143 -8.99 8.04 -11.23
N PRO A 144 -9.84 7.00 -11.13
CA PRO A 144 -10.78 6.68 -12.21
C PRO A 144 -11.85 7.77 -12.31
N ILE A 145 -12.03 8.33 -13.51
CA ILE A 145 -12.99 9.39 -13.80
C ILE A 145 -14.06 8.87 -14.76
N TYR A 146 -15.33 9.03 -14.39
CA TYR A 146 -16.48 8.50 -15.14
C TYR A 146 -17.39 9.60 -15.72
N SER A 147 -17.12 10.88 -15.47
CA SER A 147 -17.91 12.00 -16.00
C SER A 147 -17.02 13.15 -16.47
N CYS A 148 -17.51 13.92 -17.45
CA CYS A 148 -16.82 15.11 -17.93
C CYS A 148 -16.71 16.18 -16.82
N ASP A 149 -17.71 16.28 -15.95
CA ASP A 149 -17.71 17.24 -14.85
C ASP A 149 -16.59 16.93 -13.85
N HIS A 150 -16.43 15.65 -13.46
CA HIS A 150 -15.31 15.24 -12.61
C HIS A 150 -13.96 15.41 -13.33
N TRP A 151 -13.88 15.12 -14.64
CA TRP A 151 -12.64 15.34 -15.40
C TRP A 151 -12.16 16.80 -15.38
N ASN A 152 -13.09 17.75 -15.48
CA ASN A 152 -12.76 19.17 -15.56
C ASN A 152 -12.57 19.85 -14.20
N ASN A 153 -13.22 19.34 -13.14
CA ASN A 153 -13.32 20.05 -11.87
C ASN A 153 -12.72 19.30 -10.66
N LEU A 154 -12.45 18.00 -10.75
CA LEU A 154 -11.92 17.24 -9.61
C LEU A 154 -10.47 17.65 -9.31
N SER A 155 -10.20 17.95 -8.05
CA SER A 155 -8.88 18.35 -7.57
C SER A 155 -8.33 17.38 -6.52
N GLU A 156 -7.05 17.54 -6.16
CA GLU A 156 -6.47 16.78 -5.04
C GLU A 156 -7.16 17.08 -3.70
N GLU A 157 -7.64 18.31 -3.50
CA GLU A 157 -8.34 18.74 -2.27
C GLU A 157 -9.66 17.98 -2.07
N ASP A 158 -10.29 17.51 -3.15
CA ASP A 158 -11.51 16.70 -3.10
C ASP A 158 -11.21 15.23 -2.76
N ILE A 159 -10.06 14.72 -3.21
CA ILE A 159 -9.69 13.30 -3.14
C ILE A 159 -8.98 12.97 -1.82
N ILE A 160 -8.02 13.81 -1.41
CA ILE A 160 -7.16 13.57 -0.26
C ILE A 160 -7.96 13.29 1.01
N PRO A 161 -9.00 14.06 1.38
CA PRO A 161 -9.79 13.78 2.58
C PRO A 161 -10.44 12.39 2.56
N THR A 162 -10.91 11.96 1.39
CA THR A 162 -11.53 10.64 1.20
C THR A 162 -10.51 9.53 1.39
N ILE A 163 -9.36 9.62 0.72
CA ILE A 163 -8.27 8.64 0.85
C ILE A 163 -7.76 8.57 2.30
N LYS A 164 -7.52 9.74 2.91
CA LYS A 164 -6.98 9.85 4.26
C LYS A 164 -7.95 9.28 5.29
N GLY A 165 -9.23 9.65 5.19
CA GLY A 165 -10.27 9.21 6.13
C GLY A 165 -10.50 7.69 6.14
N VAL A 166 -10.10 6.98 5.09
CA VAL A 166 -10.18 5.52 4.98
C VAL A 166 -9.05 4.81 5.74
N CYS A 167 -7.88 5.43 5.88
CA CYS A 167 -6.68 4.76 6.40
C CYS A 167 -6.19 5.28 7.76
N GLU A 168 -6.42 6.56 8.07
CA GLU A 168 -5.77 7.26 9.20
C GLU A 168 -6.03 6.58 10.56
N GLU A 169 -7.29 6.29 10.88
CA GLU A 169 -7.68 5.74 12.19
C GLU A 169 -7.08 4.34 12.43
N GLU A 170 -7.23 3.42 11.47
CA GLU A 170 -6.70 2.07 11.58
C GLU A 170 -5.17 2.04 11.52
N PHE A 171 -4.56 2.95 10.76
CA PHE A 171 -3.11 3.11 10.75
C PHE A 171 -2.59 3.54 12.13
N GLU A 172 -3.22 4.53 12.75
CA GLU A 172 -2.86 5.01 14.09
C GLU A 172 -3.04 3.91 15.14
N ASP A 173 -4.16 3.17 15.09
CA ASP A 173 -4.43 2.09 16.05
C ASP A 173 -3.45 0.89 15.86
N MET A 174 -3.09 0.55 14.61
CA MET A 174 -2.20 -0.58 14.32
C MET A 174 -0.72 -0.27 14.50
N SER A 175 -0.30 0.99 14.31
CA SER A 175 1.11 1.42 14.42
C SER A 175 1.81 0.94 15.71
N PRO A 176 1.29 1.19 16.93
CA PRO A 176 1.95 0.74 18.16
C PRO A 176 1.96 -0.80 18.30
N LYS A 177 0.96 -1.49 17.74
CA LYS A 177 0.87 -2.96 17.79
C LYS A 177 1.90 -3.60 16.87
N ILE A 178 2.08 -3.05 15.67
CA ILE A 178 3.12 -3.47 14.71
C ILE A 178 4.52 -3.13 15.25
N MET A 179 4.68 -1.98 15.89
CA MET A 179 5.94 -1.62 16.53
C MET A 179 6.36 -2.68 17.56
N ARG A 180 5.45 -3.09 18.46
CA ARG A 180 5.70 -4.18 19.43
C ARG A 180 6.00 -5.51 18.72
N LEU A 181 5.21 -5.86 17.69
CA LEU A 181 5.39 -7.09 16.92
C LEU A 181 6.82 -7.26 16.37
N PHE A 182 7.50 -6.17 16.01
CA PHE A 182 8.87 -6.22 15.50
C PHE A 182 9.96 -5.88 16.52
N LEU A 183 9.61 -5.34 17.69
CA LEU A 183 10.55 -5.14 18.79
C LEU A 183 10.71 -6.41 19.64
N ASP A 184 9.60 -7.08 19.98
CA ASP A 184 9.56 -8.26 20.85
C ASP A 184 10.19 -9.52 20.21
N ASN A 185 10.46 -9.47 18.90
CA ASN A 185 11.08 -10.57 18.14
C ASN A 185 12.61 -10.45 18.02
N ASN A 186 13.25 -9.45 18.64
CA ASN A 186 14.71 -9.35 18.70
C ASN A 186 15.32 -10.06 19.93
N ASP A 187 14.50 -10.71 20.76
CA ASP A 187 14.92 -11.41 21.99
C ASP A 187 14.91 -12.95 21.88
N VAL A 188 14.95 -13.51 20.67
CA VAL A 188 15.20 -14.96 20.49
C VAL A 188 16.29 -15.14 19.44
N GLU A 189 17.42 -15.65 19.94
CA GLU A 189 18.68 -16.01 19.26
C GLU A 189 18.53 -16.72 17.91
#